data_AF-A0A6I9R2V5-F1
#
_entry.id   AF-A0A6I9R2V5-F1
#
_cell.length_a   1.000
_cell.length_b   1.000
_cell.length_c   1.000
_cell.angle_alpha   90.00
_cell.angle_beta   90.00
_cell.angle_gamma   90.00
#
_symmetry.space_group_name_H-M   'P 1'
#
loop_
_entity.id
_entity.type
_entity.pdbx_description
1 polymer ?
#
loop_
_entity_poly.entity_id
_entity_poly.type
_entity_poly.pdbx_seq_one_letter_code
_entity_poly.pdbx_strand_id
1 'polypeptide(L)'
;MRAAFRTAIPALLSSSAAAVAAFPPCFSVPRVSPLLLLRSSAFSSAMANHPTPPSSSASPSSSTATAAATLGSSSSFSSSMEKQFEDFRVHLEESGSVRERIRGVVMEMEGAIRLMHSSLLLVHQSLPAPEVLEKARVQIGVLKDLFGRLAEILRESPGQYYRYHGDWRSETQTVVSLLAFLHWLETGSLLTHEEAEKKLGLSVSEFGLDIEDYLIGMKYDLRRVEEVYYDVKIRGLSSGGSTKDQTTTQA
;
A
#
# COMPACT_ATOMS: atom_id res chain seq x y z
N MET A 1 6.06 49.43 -58.25
CA MET A 1 5.30 48.24 -57.78
C MET A 1 5.80 47.02 -58.52
N ARG A 2 6.27 46.02 -57.75
CA ARG A 2 6.37 44.56 -58.05
C ARG A 2 6.96 44.06 -59.40
N ALA A 3 8.07 43.33 -59.21
CA ALA A 3 8.41 42.03 -59.77
C ALA A 3 9.33 41.92 -61.01
N ALA A 4 10.20 40.90 -60.91
CA ALA A 4 10.94 40.16 -61.94
C ALA A 4 12.34 40.65 -62.39
N PHE A 5 13.38 40.00 -61.86
CA PHE A 5 14.66 39.71 -62.52
C PHE A 5 15.13 38.33 -62.00
N ARG A 6 14.93 37.23 -62.74
CA ARG A 6 15.83 36.58 -63.72
C ARG A 6 17.24 36.22 -63.20
N THR A 7 17.37 34.96 -62.76
CA THR A 7 18.37 33.92 -63.13
C THR A 7 19.81 34.31 -63.50
N ALA A 8 20.79 33.73 -62.79
CA ALA A 8 21.86 32.89 -63.38
C ALA A 8 22.70 32.19 -62.27
N ILE A 9 22.98 30.90 -62.48
CA ILE A 9 23.93 30.04 -61.74
C ILE A 9 25.30 30.13 -62.45
N PRO A 10 26.43 29.96 -61.74
CA PRO A 10 27.22 28.75 -62.01
C PRO A 10 27.74 28.07 -60.73
N ALA A 11 27.75 26.74 -60.80
CA ALA A 11 28.47 25.85 -59.92
C ALA A 11 30.00 26.02 -60.07
N LEU A 12 30.78 25.55 -59.10
CA LEU A 12 31.86 24.55 -59.26
C LEU A 12 32.61 24.34 -57.92
N LEU A 13 32.56 23.08 -57.46
CA LEU A 13 33.58 22.25 -56.80
C LEU A 13 34.61 22.84 -55.80
N SER A 14 34.68 22.20 -54.62
CA SER A 14 35.82 21.36 -54.19
C SER A 14 35.46 20.71 -52.82
N SER A 15 35.25 19.39 -52.74
CA SER A 15 36.24 18.35 -52.37
C SER A 15 36.67 18.41 -50.89
N SER A 16 36.80 17.36 -50.08
CA SER A 16 36.42 15.92 -50.09
C SER A 16 36.95 15.35 -48.76
N ALA A 17 36.26 14.34 -48.20
CA ALA A 17 36.73 13.22 -47.37
C ALA A 17 37.54 13.48 -46.07
N ALA A 18 37.65 12.61 -45.07
CA ALA A 18 36.95 11.42 -44.56
C ALA A 18 37.77 10.98 -43.31
N ALA A 19 37.11 10.42 -42.29
CA ALA A 19 37.67 9.46 -41.30
C ALA A 19 36.59 9.31 -40.20
N VAL A 20 35.72 8.30 -40.17
CA VAL A 20 35.96 6.88 -39.88
C VAL A 20 37.14 6.63 -38.95
N ALA A 21 36.84 6.50 -37.65
CA ALA A 21 37.65 5.74 -36.71
C ALA A 21 36.72 4.84 -35.89
N ALA A 22 37.08 3.56 -35.86
CA ALA A 22 36.38 2.45 -35.25
C ALA A 22 36.75 2.27 -33.76
N PHE A 23 35.89 1.52 -33.06
CA PHE A 23 35.88 1.07 -31.66
C PHE A 23 37.21 0.51 -31.10
N PRO A 24 37.37 0.41 -29.75
CA PRO A 24 36.96 -0.81 -29.06
C PRO A 24 36.21 -0.60 -27.71
N PRO A 25 35.49 -1.65 -27.24
CA PRO A 25 34.74 -1.68 -25.99
C PRO A 25 35.63 -2.13 -24.83
N CYS A 26 35.33 -1.72 -23.60
CA CYS A 26 35.62 -2.42 -22.34
C CYS A 26 35.49 -1.42 -21.18
N PHE A 27 34.35 -1.40 -20.49
CA PHE A 27 34.34 -1.27 -19.03
C PHE A 27 33.08 -1.96 -18.49
N SER A 28 33.36 -2.89 -17.58
CA SER A 28 32.47 -3.87 -17.01
C SER A 28 31.33 -3.24 -16.21
N VAL A 29 30.10 -3.55 -16.61
CA VAL A 29 28.90 -3.33 -15.79
C VAL A 29 28.85 -4.42 -14.72
N PRO A 30 28.85 -4.11 -13.41
CA PRO A 30 28.48 -5.10 -12.42
C PRO A 30 26.97 -5.31 -12.48
N ARG A 31 26.59 -6.45 -13.05
CA ARG A 31 25.26 -7.05 -13.00
C ARG A 31 24.91 -7.36 -11.55
N VAL A 32 24.13 -6.50 -10.91
CA VAL A 32 23.51 -6.83 -9.61
C VAL A 32 22.20 -7.54 -9.90
N SER A 33 22.17 -8.82 -9.58
CA SER A 33 20.98 -9.68 -9.66
C SER A 33 19.87 -9.15 -8.75
N PRO A 34 18.60 -9.16 -9.19
CA PRO A 34 17.48 -8.95 -8.29
C PRO A 34 17.29 -10.21 -7.44
N LEU A 35 17.68 -10.14 -6.16
CA LEU A 35 17.28 -11.15 -5.18
C LEU A 35 15.78 -10.98 -4.93
N LEU A 36 15.00 -11.83 -5.59
CA LEU A 36 13.59 -12.09 -5.29
C LEU A 36 13.48 -12.61 -3.85
N LEU A 37 13.12 -11.75 -2.90
CA LEU A 37 12.60 -12.19 -1.60
C LEU A 37 11.15 -12.65 -1.79
N LEU A 38 11.00 -13.87 -2.27
CA LEU A 38 9.76 -14.63 -2.20
C LEU A 38 9.55 -15.05 -0.73
N ARG A 39 8.83 -14.24 0.05
CA ARG A 39 8.33 -14.66 1.37
C ARG A 39 7.09 -15.54 1.16
N SER A 40 7.32 -16.80 0.82
CA SER A 40 6.33 -17.85 0.99
C SER A 40 6.20 -18.14 2.48
N SER A 41 5.09 -17.74 3.10
CA SER A 41 4.71 -18.27 4.41
C SER A 41 4.27 -19.73 4.21
N ALA A 42 5.23 -20.63 4.31
CA ALA A 42 4.96 -22.06 4.41
C ALA A 42 4.18 -22.31 5.70
N PHE A 43 3.04 -22.96 5.51
CA PHE A 43 2.16 -23.52 6.51
C PHE A 43 2.94 -24.58 7.34
N SER A 44 3.47 -24.21 8.50
CA SER A 44 4.03 -25.19 9.45
C SER A 44 2.95 -25.58 10.47
N SER A 45 2.16 -26.59 10.13
CA SER A 45 1.47 -27.40 11.14
C SER A 45 2.47 -28.38 11.72
N ALA A 46 2.92 -28.11 12.94
CA ALA A 46 3.72 -29.03 13.74
C ALA A 46 2.86 -30.24 14.14
N MET A 47 3.33 -31.44 13.79
CA MET A 47 2.81 -32.69 14.33
C MET A 47 3.09 -32.77 15.82
N ALA A 48 2.02 -32.81 16.62
CA ALA A 48 2.08 -33.24 18.01
C ALA A 48 1.48 -34.65 18.11
N ASN A 49 2.31 -35.55 18.63
CA ASN A 49 2.06 -36.96 18.83
C ASN A 49 0.81 -37.23 19.70
N HIS A 50 -0.03 -38.18 19.28
CA HIS A 50 -0.89 -38.94 20.18
C HIS A 50 -0.88 -40.43 19.77
N PRO A 51 -0.98 -41.36 20.74
CA PRO A 51 -0.60 -42.75 20.57
C PRO A 51 -1.64 -43.56 19.79
N THR A 52 -1.13 -44.45 18.94
CA THR A 52 -1.83 -45.52 18.23
C THR A 52 -2.54 -46.50 19.18
N PRO A 53 -3.78 -46.95 18.92
CA PRO A 53 -4.33 -48.12 19.59
C PRO A 53 -3.89 -49.41 18.86
N PRO A 54 -3.75 -50.56 19.57
CA PRO A 54 -3.36 -51.81 18.95
C PRO A 54 -4.54 -52.43 18.19
N SER A 55 -4.22 -52.97 17.03
CA SER A 55 -5.06 -53.85 16.23
C SER A 55 -5.24 -55.21 16.92
N SER A 56 -6.49 -55.53 17.26
CA SER A 56 -6.91 -56.84 17.78
C SER A 56 -7.90 -57.48 16.81
N SER A 57 -7.49 -58.56 16.17
CA SER A 57 -8.34 -59.47 15.41
C SER A 57 -9.33 -60.20 16.33
N ALA A 58 -10.63 -60.09 16.08
CA ALA A 58 -11.64 -60.95 16.66
C ALA A 58 -12.70 -61.32 15.61
N SER A 59 -12.87 -62.63 15.41
CA SER A 59 -13.80 -63.29 14.48
C SER A 59 -15.28 -63.04 14.83
N PRO A 60 -16.22 -63.19 13.87
CA PRO A 60 -17.62 -62.90 14.11
C PRO A 60 -18.32 -64.08 14.79
N SER A 61 -18.97 -63.84 15.93
CA SER A 61 -19.91 -64.77 16.54
C SER A 61 -21.31 -64.18 16.45
N SER A 62 -22.18 -64.88 15.73
CA SER A 62 -23.61 -64.60 15.62
C SER A 62 -24.28 -64.63 16.99
N SER A 63 -24.98 -63.54 17.34
CA SER A 63 -25.95 -63.53 18.44
C SER A 63 -27.05 -62.55 18.08
N THR A 64 -28.18 -63.09 17.68
CA THR A 64 -29.45 -62.39 17.50
C THR A 64 -29.89 -61.79 18.83
N ALA A 65 -29.66 -60.49 19.00
CA ALA A 65 -30.29 -59.67 20.03
C ALA A 65 -31.32 -58.76 19.36
N THR A 66 -32.58 -58.97 19.71
CA THR A 66 -33.76 -58.20 19.33
C THR A 66 -33.55 -56.71 19.62
N ALA A 67 -33.31 -55.93 18.57
CA ALA A 67 -33.30 -54.47 18.61
C ALA A 67 -34.74 -53.94 18.71
N ALA A 68 -35.19 -53.67 19.93
CA ALA A 68 -36.37 -52.87 20.20
C ALA A 68 -35.93 -51.61 20.97
N ALA A 69 -36.20 -50.45 20.35
CA ALA A 69 -36.09 -49.10 20.91
C ALA A 69 -34.68 -48.52 21.19
N THR A 70 -33.96 -48.14 20.12
CA THR A 70 -32.99 -47.01 20.17
C THR A 70 -32.88 -46.21 18.86
N LEU A 71 -33.84 -46.39 17.94
CA LEU A 71 -33.84 -45.73 16.62
C LEU A 71 -34.23 -44.23 16.65
N GLY A 72 -34.73 -43.74 17.79
CA GLY A 72 -35.08 -42.32 17.95
C GLY A 72 -33.91 -41.42 18.36
N SER A 73 -32.87 -41.96 18.99
CA SER A 73 -31.76 -41.15 19.53
C SER A 73 -30.67 -40.87 18.50
N SER A 74 -30.42 -41.80 17.57
CA SER A 74 -29.40 -41.63 16.52
C SER A 74 -29.82 -40.64 15.44
N SER A 75 -31.09 -40.63 15.04
CA SER A 75 -31.65 -39.67 14.09
C SER A 75 -31.73 -38.25 14.68
N SER A 76 -32.06 -38.13 15.97
CA SER A 76 -32.05 -36.84 16.68
C SER A 76 -30.62 -36.30 16.87
N PHE A 77 -29.63 -37.15 17.13
CA PHE A 77 -28.24 -36.72 17.23
C PHE A 77 -27.67 -36.32 15.85
N SER A 78 -27.99 -37.08 14.79
CA SER A 78 -27.57 -36.75 13.43
C SER A 78 -28.15 -35.42 12.94
N SER A 79 -29.43 -35.15 13.21
CA SER A 79 -30.06 -33.87 12.87
C SER A 79 -29.53 -32.70 13.68
N SER A 80 -29.15 -32.93 14.94
CA SER A 80 -28.46 -31.92 15.76
C SER A 80 -27.07 -31.58 15.20
N MET A 81 -26.29 -32.56 14.77
CA MET A 81 -24.98 -32.32 14.14
C MET A 81 -25.12 -31.63 12.78
N GLU A 82 -26.07 -32.06 11.96
CA GLU A 82 -26.35 -31.43 10.65
C GLU A 82 -26.67 -29.94 10.83
N LYS A 83 -27.51 -29.62 11.82
CA LYS A 83 -27.83 -28.23 12.16
C LYS A 83 -26.58 -27.44 12.57
N GLN A 84 -25.69 -28.01 13.38
CA GLN A 84 -24.45 -27.35 13.76
C GLN A 84 -23.56 -27.06 12.53
N PHE A 85 -23.42 -28.02 11.61
CA PHE A 85 -22.65 -27.80 10.38
C PHE A 85 -23.28 -26.72 9.50
N GLU A 86 -24.60 -26.68 9.41
CA GLU A 86 -25.32 -25.65 8.67
C GLU A 86 -25.10 -24.25 9.30
N ASP A 87 -25.24 -24.14 10.63
CA ASP A 87 -24.97 -22.90 11.36
C ASP A 87 -23.50 -22.43 11.13
N PHE A 88 -22.54 -23.36 11.14
CA PHE A 88 -21.14 -23.06 10.82
C PHE A 88 -20.94 -22.63 9.36
N ARG A 89 -21.63 -23.26 8.40
CA ARG A 89 -21.57 -22.88 6.99
C ARG A 89 -22.05 -21.46 6.78
N VAL A 90 -23.21 -21.12 7.34
CA VAL A 90 -23.80 -19.77 7.25
C VAL A 90 -22.81 -18.74 7.82
N HIS A 91 -22.24 -19.01 8.99
CA HIS A 91 -21.27 -18.10 9.60
C HIS A 91 -19.99 -17.90 8.75
N LEU A 92 -19.52 -18.94 8.06
CA LEU A 92 -18.38 -18.84 7.15
C LEU A 92 -18.71 -18.03 5.89
N GLU A 93 -19.91 -18.19 5.34
CA GLU A 93 -20.39 -17.41 4.20
C GLU A 93 -20.54 -15.93 4.56
N GLU A 94 -21.12 -15.61 5.71
CA GLU A 94 -21.19 -14.24 6.24
C GLU A 94 -19.81 -13.64 6.45
N SER A 95 -18.91 -14.37 7.13
CA SER A 95 -17.53 -13.91 7.32
C SER A 95 -16.77 -13.77 6.00
N GLY A 96 -17.10 -14.55 4.97
CA GLY A 96 -16.53 -14.45 3.63
C GLY A 96 -17.01 -13.19 2.91
N SER A 97 -18.30 -12.91 2.99
CA SER A 97 -18.94 -11.71 2.43
C SER A 97 -18.34 -10.42 3.00
N VAL A 98 -18.12 -10.37 4.32
CA VAL A 98 -17.47 -9.21 4.98
C VAL A 98 -16.06 -8.97 4.42
N ARG A 99 -15.24 -10.01 4.30
CA ARG A 99 -13.88 -9.87 3.72
C ARG A 99 -13.92 -9.38 2.28
N GLU A 100 -14.87 -9.87 1.48
CA GLU A 100 -14.95 -9.47 0.08
C GLU A 100 -15.32 -7.99 -0.08
N ARG A 101 -16.26 -7.51 0.74
CA ARG A 101 -16.59 -6.08 0.80
C ARG A 101 -15.40 -5.23 1.24
N ILE A 102 -14.65 -5.68 2.24
CA ILE A 102 -13.42 -5.02 2.70
C ILE A 102 -12.40 -4.94 1.57
N ARG A 103 -12.14 -6.06 0.86
CA ARG A 103 -11.20 -6.07 -0.28
C ARG A 103 -11.60 -5.09 -1.37
N GLY A 104 -12.90 -4.97 -1.65
CA GLY A 104 -13.41 -3.95 -2.58
C GLY A 104 -12.99 -2.54 -2.17
N VAL A 105 -13.19 -2.17 -0.90
CA VAL A 105 -12.79 -0.85 -0.38
C VAL A 105 -11.27 -0.67 -0.39
N VAL A 106 -10.51 -1.69 0.04
CA VAL A 106 -9.05 -1.68 0.06
C VAL A 106 -8.47 -1.46 -1.34
N MET A 107 -9.07 -2.05 -2.37
CA MET A 107 -8.62 -1.84 -3.76
C MET A 107 -8.83 -0.40 -4.24
N GLU A 108 -9.92 0.24 -3.82
CA GLU A 108 -10.14 1.66 -4.06
C GLU A 108 -9.14 2.52 -3.28
N MET A 109 -8.82 2.16 -2.02
CA MET A 109 -7.81 2.84 -1.21
C MET A 109 -6.44 2.78 -1.86
N GLU A 110 -6.01 1.61 -2.33
CA GLU A 110 -4.76 1.48 -3.07
C GLU A 110 -4.72 2.40 -4.32
N GLY A 111 -5.84 2.53 -5.02
CA GLY A 111 -5.99 3.46 -6.13
C GLY A 111 -5.72 4.91 -5.71
N ALA A 112 -6.39 5.38 -4.67
CA ALA A 112 -6.21 6.73 -4.12
C ALA A 112 -4.79 6.95 -3.58
N ILE A 113 -4.21 5.95 -2.90
CA ILE A 113 -2.82 5.96 -2.41
C ILE A 113 -1.84 6.14 -3.57
N ARG A 114 -1.99 5.39 -4.68
CA ARG A 114 -1.11 5.53 -5.85
C ARG A 114 -1.21 6.92 -6.49
N LEU A 115 -2.39 7.52 -6.55
CA LEU A 115 -2.58 8.88 -7.05
C LEU A 115 -1.94 9.92 -6.11
N MET A 116 -2.10 9.77 -4.80
CA MET A 116 -1.49 10.67 -3.82
C MET A 116 0.03 10.56 -3.83
N HIS A 117 0.54 9.33 -3.89
CA HIS A 117 1.98 9.05 -3.96
C HIS A 117 2.60 9.64 -5.23
N SER A 118 2.01 9.38 -6.39
CA SER A 118 2.49 9.94 -7.67
C SER A 118 2.46 11.46 -7.66
N SER A 119 1.44 12.10 -7.08
CA SER A 119 1.40 13.55 -6.92
C SER A 119 2.56 14.06 -6.07
N LEU A 120 2.81 13.43 -4.92
CA LEU A 120 3.87 13.84 -3.99
C LEU A 120 5.28 13.57 -4.54
N LEU A 121 5.47 12.61 -5.45
CA LEU A 121 6.75 12.40 -6.14
C LEU A 121 7.18 13.58 -7.03
N LEU A 122 6.23 14.39 -7.54
CA LEU A 122 6.58 15.56 -8.35
C LEU A 122 7.32 16.65 -7.56
N VAL A 123 7.28 16.61 -6.22
CA VAL A 123 8.01 17.56 -5.35
C VAL A 123 9.53 17.49 -5.62
N HIS A 124 10.04 16.36 -6.09
CA HIS A 124 11.46 16.21 -6.46
C HIS A 124 11.84 16.91 -7.79
N GLN A 125 10.87 17.39 -8.58
CA GLN A 125 11.08 17.89 -9.95
C GLN A 125 11.00 19.42 -10.07
N SER A 126 11.24 20.17 -8.99
CA SER A 126 11.34 21.66 -8.98
C SER A 126 10.06 22.43 -9.39
N LEU A 127 8.88 21.84 -9.16
CA LEU A 127 7.58 22.46 -9.44
C LEU A 127 7.06 23.22 -8.20
N PRO A 128 6.42 24.41 -8.34
CA PRO A 128 5.92 25.17 -7.20
C PRO A 128 4.94 24.35 -6.34
N ALA A 129 5.21 24.35 -5.03
CA ALA A 129 4.52 23.58 -4.00
C ALA A 129 2.96 23.60 -4.02
N PRO A 130 2.25 24.72 -4.27
CA PRO A 130 0.81 24.75 -4.00
C PRO A 130 -0.05 23.86 -4.91
N GLU A 131 0.27 23.72 -6.21
CA GLU A 131 -0.55 22.91 -7.14
C GLU A 131 -0.38 21.40 -6.90
N VAL A 132 0.85 20.97 -6.63
CA VAL A 132 1.17 19.56 -6.35
C VAL A 132 0.50 19.12 -5.05
N LEU A 133 0.55 19.96 -4.03
CA LEU A 133 -0.08 19.70 -2.74
C LEU A 133 -1.61 19.66 -2.86
N GLU A 134 -2.21 20.47 -3.74
CA GLU A 134 -3.66 20.47 -3.95
C GLU A 134 -4.18 19.13 -4.50
N LYS A 135 -3.46 18.54 -5.46
CA LYS A 135 -3.81 17.21 -6.01
C LYS A 135 -3.75 16.13 -4.93
N ALA A 136 -2.75 16.19 -4.05
CA ALA A 136 -2.65 15.28 -2.91
C ALA A 136 -3.78 15.52 -1.89
N ARG A 137 -4.15 16.77 -1.61
CA ARG A 137 -5.27 17.11 -0.70
C ARG A 137 -6.61 16.55 -1.17
N VAL A 138 -6.89 16.56 -2.47
CA VAL A 138 -8.11 15.94 -3.01
C VAL A 138 -8.20 14.45 -2.66
N GLN A 139 -7.08 13.73 -2.70
CA GLN A 139 -7.05 12.31 -2.35
C GLN A 139 -7.30 12.05 -0.86
N ILE A 140 -7.01 13.00 0.04
CA ILE A 140 -7.37 12.88 1.46
C ILE A 140 -8.88 12.75 1.63
N GLY A 141 -9.66 13.53 0.88
CA GLY A 141 -11.13 13.45 0.89
C GLY A 141 -11.63 12.06 0.49
N VAL A 142 -11.09 11.52 -0.61
CA VAL A 142 -11.41 10.16 -1.07
C VAL A 142 -11.04 9.12 -0.03
N LEU A 143 -9.86 9.21 0.57
CA LEU A 143 -9.41 8.28 1.62
C LEU A 143 -10.30 8.35 2.85
N LYS A 144 -10.72 9.54 3.28
CA LYS A 144 -11.68 9.73 4.37
C LYS A 144 -12.99 9.00 4.10
N ASP A 145 -13.55 9.14 2.90
CA ASP A 145 -14.80 8.46 2.53
C ASP A 145 -14.62 6.92 2.50
N LEU A 146 -13.47 6.43 2.04
CA LEU A 146 -13.14 5.00 2.02
C LEU A 146 -12.99 4.42 3.44
N PHE A 147 -12.32 5.12 4.34
CA PHE A 147 -12.27 4.72 5.76
C PHE A 147 -13.66 4.75 6.41
N GLY A 148 -14.50 5.72 6.05
CA GLY A 148 -15.91 5.75 6.48
C GLY A 148 -16.67 4.50 6.04
N ARG A 149 -16.49 4.06 4.79
CA ARG A 149 -17.08 2.79 4.28
C ARG A 149 -16.53 1.56 5.00
N LEU A 150 -15.23 1.51 5.33
CA LEU A 150 -14.67 0.43 6.16
C LEU A 150 -15.35 0.40 7.53
N ALA A 151 -15.53 1.56 8.18
CA ALA A 151 -16.21 1.65 9.46
C ALA A 151 -17.67 1.17 9.37
N GLU A 152 -18.40 1.52 8.30
CA GLU A 152 -19.75 1.03 8.06
C GLU A 152 -19.83 -0.49 7.91
N ILE A 153 -18.90 -1.10 7.17
CA ILE A 153 -18.84 -2.56 7.03
C ILE A 153 -18.63 -3.22 8.40
N LEU A 154 -17.77 -2.65 9.25
CA LEU A 154 -17.49 -3.21 10.58
C LEU A 154 -18.60 -2.96 11.60
N ARG A 155 -19.38 -1.89 11.45
CA ARG A 155 -20.56 -1.64 12.29
C ARG A 155 -21.61 -2.74 12.15
N GLU A 156 -21.67 -3.41 11.00
CA GLU A 156 -22.52 -4.59 10.79
C GLU A 156 -22.01 -5.84 11.53
N SER A 157 -20.74 -5.85 11.99
CA SER A 157 -20.08 -6.95 12.68
C SER A 157 -19.35 -6.46 13.95
N PRO A 158 -20.09 -6.10 15.02
CA PRO A 158 -19.53 -5.45 16.19
C PRO A 158 -18.48 -6.32 16.89
N GLY A 159 -17.40 -5.69 17.38
CA GLY A 159 -16.33 -6.36 18.13
C GLY A 159 -15.30 -7.11 17.26
N GLN A 160 -15.46 -7.14 15.94
CA GLN A 160 -14.60 -7.90 15.03
C GLN A 160 -13.51 -7.06 14.35
N TYR A 161 -13.24 -5.85 14.84
CA TYR A 161 -12.23 -4.94 14.27
C TYR A 161 -10.90 -5.64 13.99
N TYR A 162 -10.27 -6.21 15.03
CA TYR A 162 -8.95 -6.85 14.92
C TYR A 162 -8.96 -8.15 14.10
N ARG A 163 -10.11 -8.79 13.93
CA ARG A 163 -10.24 -10.00 13.09
C ARG A 163 -10.01 -9.70 11.62
N TYR A 164 -10.45 -8.53 11.17
CA TYR A 164 -10.34 -8.12 9.77
C TYR A 164 -9.27 -7.04 9.54
N HIS A 165 -8.76 -6.42 10.61
CA HIS A 165 -7.76 -5.35 10.55
C HIS A 165 -6.57 -5.59 9.62
N GLY A 166 -6.10 -6.84 9.56
CA GLY A 166 -5.00 -7.21 8.67
C GLY A 166 -5.27 -6.99 7.19
N ASP A 167 -6.54 -6.91 6.77
CA ASP A 167 -6.95 -6.76 5.37
C ASP A 167 -6.73 -5.33 4.83
N TRP A 168 -6.65 -4.29 5.70
CA TRP A 168 -6.40 -2.88 5.30
C TRP A 168 -5.21 -2.23 6.01
N ARG A 169 -4.51 -3.00 6.86
CA ARG A 169 -3.40 -2.52 7.69
C ARG A 169 -2.30 -1.83 6.88
N SER A 170 -1.87 -2.46 5.78
CA SER A 170 -0.78 -1.93 4.93
C SER A 170 -1.14 -0.60 4.29
N GLU A 171 -2.41 -0.44 3.92
CA GLU A 171 -2.95 0.74 3.29
C GLU A 171 -3.01 1.86 4.31
N THR A 172 -3.48 1.61 5.53
CA THR A 172 -3.45 2.58 6.63
C THR A 172 -2.04 3.09 6.90
N GLN A 173 -1.06 2.20 7.05
CA GLN A 173 0.33 2.59 7.29
C GLN A 173 0.88 3.47 6.17
N THR A 174 0.55 3.15 4.92
CA THR A 174 0.97 3.93 3.75
C THR A 174 0.28 5.29 3.71
N VAL A 175 -1.01 5.34 4.00
CA VAL A 175 -1.79 6.59 4.08
C VAL A 175 -1.21 7.50 5.15
N VAL A 176 -0.93 6.99 6.36
CA VAL A 176 -0.31 7.78 7.43
C VAL A 176 1.05 8.32 6.98
N SER A 177 1.89 7.49 6.35
CA SER A 177 3.18 7.95 5.83
C SER A 177 3.03 9.10 4.83
N LEU A 178 2.07 9.02 3.92
CA LEU A 178 1.83 10.06 2.92
C LEU A 178 1.19 11.32 3.51
N LEU A 179 0.30 11.18 4.50
CA LEU A 179 -0.30 12.31 5.22
C LEU A 179 0.74 13.06 6.04
N ALA A 180 1.64 12.33 6.71
CA ALA A 180 2.74 12.91 7.46
C ALA A 180 3.67 13.69 6.52
N PHE A 181 4.02 13.10 5.37
CA PHE A 181 4.85 13.76 4.38
C PHE A 181 4.21 15.06 3.85
N LEU A 182 2.93 14.99 3.48
CA LEU A 182 2.18 16.16 3.02
C LEU A 182 2.07 17.23 4.10
N HIS A 183 1.79 16.86 5.35
CA HIS A 183 1.74 17.80 6.46
C HIS A 183 3.09 18.47 6.70
N TRP A 184 4.19 17.71 6.68
CA TRP A 184 5.53 18.25 6.82
C TRP A 184 5.88 19.24 5.69
N LEU A 185 5.47 18.97 4.45
CA LEU A 185 5.64 19.92 3.34
C LEU A 185 4.83 21.22 3.52
N GLU A 186 3.71 21.18 4.22
CA GLU A 186 2.84 22.34 4.48
C GLU A 186 3.32 23.19 5.67
N THR A 187 3.67 22.54 6.78
CA THR A 187 3.90 23.21 8.08
C THR A 187 5.34 23.13 8.56
N GLY A 188 6.13 22.18 8.06
CA GLY A 188 7.45 21.82 8.60
C GLY A 188 7.38 21.11 9.95
N SER A 189 6.20 20.72 10.43
CA SER A 189 6.00 19.99 11.69
C SER A 189 5.69 18.51 11.46
N LEU A 190 5.84 17.73 12.52
CA LEU A 190 5.44 16.32 12.52
C LEU A 190 3.93 16.21 12.72
N LEU A 191 3.26 15.39 11.90
CA LEU A 191 1.84 15.10 12.06
C LEU A 191 1.61 14.27 13.33
N THR A 192 0.74 14.73 14.23
CA THR A 192 0.36 13.96 15.43
C THR A 192 -0.73 12.93 15.13
N HIS A 193 -0.89 11.95 16.01
CA HIS A 193 -1.92 10.91 15.87
C HIS A 193 -3.34 11.49 15.80
N GLU A 194 -3.67 12.45 16.68
CA GLU A 194 -4.98 13.12 16.71
C GLU A 194 -5.26 13.89 15.40
N GLU A 195 -4.24 14.55 14.84
CA GLU A 195 -4.38 15.26 13.57
C GLU A 195 -4.55 14.30 12.38
N ALA A 196 -3.87 13.16 12.41
CA ALA A 196 -4.02 12.11 11.40
C ALA A 196 -5.44 11.52 11.41
N GLU A 197 -5.96 11.20 12.60
CA GLU A 197 -7.35 10.74 12.77
C GLU A 197 -8.34 11.78 12.25
N LYS A 198 -8.15 13.05 12.61
CA LYS A 198 -9.00 14.15 12.14
C LYS A 198 -8.96 14.30 10.61
N LYS A 199 -7.78 14.19 9.98
CA LYS A 199 -7.64 14.26 8.52
C LYS A 199 -8.37 13.11 7.82
N LEU A 200 -8.35 11.91 8.42
CA LEU A 200 -9.04 10.72 7.90
C LEU A 200 -10.50 10.61 8.33
N GLY A 201 -10.99 11.50 9.19
CA GLY A 201 -12.37 11.45 9.70
C GLY A 201 -12.64 10.25 10.61
N LEU A 202 -11.61 9.72 11.25
CA LEU A 202 -11.72 8.58 12.17
C LEU A 202 -12.17 9.07 13.55
N SER A 203 -12.84 8.19 14.30
CA SER A 203 -13.32 8.52 15.65
C SER A 203 -12.82 7.50 16.66
N VAL A 204 -12.30 7.99 17.78
CA VAL A 204 -11.72 7.15 18.85
C VAL A 204 -12.72 6.11 19.40
N SER A 205 -14.02 6.35 19.30
CA SER A 205 -15.05 5.54 19.97
C SER A 205 -15.54 4.32 19.20
N GLU A 206 -15.39 4.27 17.87
CA GLU A 206 -15.98 3.19 17.04
C GLU A 206 -14.99 2.62 16.03
N PHE A 207 -14.24 3.49 15.36
CA PHE A 207 -13.25 3.11 14.36
C PHE A 207 -12.11 4.13 14.39
N GLY A 208 -11.05 3.79 15.14
CA GLY A 208 -9.89 4.64 15.39
C GLY A 208 -8.66 4.22 14.59
N LEU A 209 -7.68 5.10 14.52
CA LEU A 209 -6.38 4.80 13.94
C LEU A 209 -5.54 4.01 14.95
N ASP A 210 -5.21 2.77 14.62
CA ASP A 210 -4.35 1.97 15.49
C ASP A 210 -2.98 2.65 15.67
N ILE A 211 -2.52 2.71 16.91
CA ILE A 211 -1.27 3.39 17.26
C ILE A 211 -0.06 2.70 16.60
N GLU A 212 -0.08 1.38 16.43
CA GLU A 212 1.00 0.65 15.76
C GLU A 212 1.08 1.08 14.30
N ASP A 213 -0.06 1.19 13.62
CA ASP A 213 -0.10 1.58 12.21
C ASP A 213 0.30 3.03 12.01
N TYR A 214 -0.08 3.90 12.93
CA TYR A 214 0.42 5.27 12.96
C TYR A 214 1.95 5.31 13.09
N LEU A 215 2.50 4.67 14.12
CA LEU A 215 3.96 4.69 14.37
C LEU A 215 4.75 4.05 13.22
N ILE A 216 4.24 2.98 12.62
CA ILE A 216 4.84 2.35 11.45
C ILE A 216 4.80 3.30 10.25
N GLY A 217 3.67 3.97 9.99
CA GLY A 217 3.56 4.99 8.94
C GLY A 217 4.56 6.14 9.12
N MET A 218 4.67 6.67 10.35
CA MET A 218 5.61 7.73 10.70
C MET A 218 7.07 7.32 10.45
N LYS A 219 7.44 6.07 10.73
CA LYS A 219 8.78 5.55 10.45
C LYS A 219 9.15 5.64 8.97
N TYR A 220 8.21 5.37 8.07
CA TYR A 220 8.45 5.42 6.64
C TYR A 220 8.45 6.86 6.09
N ASP A 221 7.70 7.76 6.71
CA ASP A 221 7.74 9.20 6.41
C ASP A 221 9.14 9.80 6.62
N LEU A 222 9.79 9.50 7.75
CA LEU A 222 11.12 10.04 8.06
C LEU A 222 12.17 9.75 6.98
N ARG A 223 12.09 8.57 6.33
CA ARG A 223 12.98 8.23 5.21
C ARG A 223 12.73 9.14 4.00
N ARG A 224 11.47 9.40 3.67
CA ARG A 224 11.08 10.25 2.53
C ARG A 224 11.42 11.71 2.78
N VAL A 225 11.14 12.20 3.99
CA VAL A 225 11.52 13.54 4.42
C VAL A 225 13.04 13.72 4.36
N GLU A 226 13.81 12.74 4.81
CA GLU A 226 15.27 12.74 4.70
C GLU A 226 15.73 12.83 3.23
N GLU A 227 15.21 11.98 2.35
CA GLU A 227 15.51 12.00 0.91
C GLU A 227 15.16 13.33 0.23
N VAL A 228 13.98 13.90 0.54
CA VAL A 228 13.52 15.19 -0.01
C VAL A 228 14.35 16.35 0.52
N TYR A 229 14.65 16.36 1.83
CA TYR A 229 15.51 17.36 2.43
C TYR A 229 16.91 17.32 1.82
N TYR A 230 17.48 16.13 1.60
CA TYR A 230 18.75 15.99 0.90
C TYR A 230 18.65 16.47 -0.55
N ASP A 231 17.61 16.13 -1.29
CA ASP A 231 17.41 16.62 -2.66
C ASP A 231 17.33 18.16 -2.70
N VAL A 232 16.58 18.80 -1.81
CA VAL A 232 16.48 20.27 -1.74
C VAL A 232 17.81 20.91 -1.35
N LYS A 233 18.53 20.33 -0.39
CA LYS A 233 19.80 20.86 0.14
C LYS A 233 20.98 20.64 -0.79
N ILE A 234 21.05 19.50 -1.49
CA ILE A 234 22.11 19.16 -2.45
C ILE A 234 21.86 19.83 -3.80
N ARG A 235 20.60 19.95 -4.27
CA ARG A 235 20.27 20.61 -5.55
C ARG A 235 20.21 22.14 -5.46
N GLY A 236 20.37 22.72 -4.28
CA GLY A 236 20.41 24.18 -4.12
C GLY A 236 19.10 24.89 -4.47
N LEU A 237 17.95 24.21 -4.28
CA LEU A 237 16.63 24.81 -4.53
C LEU A 237 16.18 25.75 -3.40
N SER A 238 16.92 25.79 -2.29
CA SER A 238 16.83 26.87 -1.32
C SER A 238 17.26 28.16 -2.00
N SER A 239 16.30 29.04 -2.33
CA SER A 239 16.58 30.37 -2.87
C SER A 239 17.70 31.01 -2.03
N GLY A 240 18.88 31.13 -2.63
CA GLY A 240 20.01 31.80 -2.00
C GLY A 240 19.59 33.21 -1.69
N GLY A 241 19.44 33.54 -0.41
CA GLY A 241 19.29 34.91 0.04
C GLY A 241 20.47 35.70 -0.51
N SER A 242 20.25 36.49 -1.55
CA SER A 242 21.21 37.47 -2.01
C SER A 242 21.25 38.60 -0.97
N THR A 243 21.94 38.40 0.13
CA THR A 243 22.56 39.51 0.86
C THR A 243 23.59 40.10 -0.09
N LYS A 244 23.14 41.08 -0.88
CA LYS A 244 24.02 41.99 -1.60
C LYS A 244 24.82 42.74 -0.54
N ASP A 245 26.09 42.42 -0.45
CA ASP A 245 27.10 43.31 0.09
C ASP A 245 26.96 44.68 -0.57
N GLN A 246 26.69 45.71 0.22
CA GLN A 246 27.09 47.07 -0.11
C GLN A 246 28.14 47.50 0.88
N THR A 247 29.38 47.37 0.42
CA THR A 247 30.57 48.07 0.86
C THR A 247 30.30 49.58 0.93
N THR A 248 30.65 50.23 2.04
CA THR A 248 31.10 51.63 2.03
C THR A 248 32.27 51.76 2.98
N THR A 249 33.45 51.52 2.42
CA THR A 249 34.72 52.09 2.90
C THR A 249 35.00 53.28 2.00
N GLN A 250 34.98 54.50 2.55
CA GLN A 250 35.73 55.63 1.97
C GLN A 250 35.94 56.72 3.03
N ALA A 251 37.25 57.01 3.23
CA ALA A 251 37.90 58.16 3.88
C ALA A 251 37.70 58.37 5.39
#